data_AF-A0AA45MAS5-F1
#
_entry.id   AF-A0AA45MAS5-F1
#
_cell.length_a   1.000
_cell.length_b   1.000
_cell.length_c   1.000
_cell.angle_alpha   90.00
_cell.angle_beta   90.00
_cell.angle_gamma   90.00
#
_symmetry.space_group_name_H-M   'P 1'
#
loop_
_entity.id
_entity.type
_entity.pdbx_description
1 polymer ?
#
loop_
_entity_poly.entity_id
_entity_poly.type
_entity_poly.pdbx_seq_one_letter_code
_entity_poly.pdbx_strand_id
1 'polypeptide(L)'
;MAVMDSKPNKQSEAFAALTAEDRARLERLAVLAQLSPEDLWQDVWLYGFDDVEEGILADLEADEYFKHNAGIDNAEVMVAVRQLIAQAGSSMT
;
A
#
# COMPACT_ATOMS: atom_id res chain seq x y z
N MET A 1 12.87 18.88 34.94
CA MET A 1 12.00 19.15 33.80
C MET A 1 12.15 17.98 32.85
N ALA A 2 11.21 17.04 32.85
CA ALA A 2 11.24 15.92 31.90
C ALA A 2 10.87 16.50 30.53
N VAL A 3 11.85 16.54 29.62
CA VAL A 3 11.60 16.88 28.22
C VAL A 3 10.65 15.81 27.69
N MET A 4 9.42 16.20 27.36
CA MET A 4 8.50 15.37 26.58
C MET A 4 9.17 15.18 25.21
N ASP A 5 9.91 14.07 25.07
CA ASP A 5 10.32 13.53 23.78
C ASP A 5 9.07 13.10 23.01
N SER A 6 8.42 14.09 22.43
CA SER A 6 7.23 13.92 21.59
C SER A 6 7.68 13.10 20.38
N LYS A 7 7.15 11.88 20.22
CA LYS A 7 7.42 10.97 19.08
C LYS A 7 7.70 11.65 17.71
N PRO A 8 6.97 12.70 17.28
CA PRO A 8 7.28 13.42 16.04
C PRO A 8 8.69 14.01 15.94
N ASN A 9 9.30 14.45 17.05
CA ASN A 9 10.68 14.97 17.02
C ASN A 9 11.68 13.87 16.67
N LYS A 10 11.50 12.66 17.22
CA LYS A 10 12.40 11.52 16.95
C LYS A 10 12.37 11.08 15.50
N GLN A 11 11.18 11.06 14.91
CA GLN A 11 11.00 10.68 13.50
C GLN A 11 11.63 11.71 12.56
N SER A 12 11.45 13.01 12.83
CA SER A 12 12.07 14.08 12.04
C SER A 12 13.59 14.12 12.19
N GLU A 13 14.12 13.89 13.40
CA GLU A 13 15.55 13.81 13.65
C GLU A 13 16.18 12.61 12.93
N ALA A 14 15.52 11.44 12.96
CA ALA A 14 15.97 10.27 12.24
C ALA A 14 15.93 10.46 10.72
N PHE A 15 14.90 11.13 10.18
CA PHE A 15 14.82 11.49 8.76
C PHE A 15 16.00 12.38 8.33
N ALA A 16 16.33 13.38 9.16
CA ALA A 16 17.45 14.27 8.92
C ALA A 16 18.81 13.57 9.05
N ALA A 17 18.89 12.53 9.89
CA ALA A 17 20.08 11.73 10.15
C ALA A 17 20.27 10.54 9.20
N LEU A 18 19.40 10.37 8.19
CA LEU A 18 19.54 9.32 7.19
C LEU A 18 20.91 9.38 6.52
N THR A 19 21.48 8.20 6.28
CA THR A 19 22.69 8.10 5.46
C THR A 19 22.38 8.55 4.02
N ALA A 20 23.41 8.90 3.26
CA ALA A 20 23.23 9.25 1.85
C ALA A 20 22.65 8.07 1.04
N GLU A 21 22.99 6.84 1.40
CA GLU A 21 22.49 5.62 0.78
C GLU A 21 21.00 5.42 1.09
N ASP A 22 20.61 5.50 2.36
CA ASP A 22 19.22 5.35 2.76
C ASP A 22 18.33 6.46 2.20
N ARG A 23 18.85 7.69 2.14
CA ARG A 23 18.14 8.82 1.52
C ARG A 23 17.94 8.59 0.03
N ALA A 24 18.97 8.14 -0.69
CA ALA A 24 18.84 7.79 -2.09
C ALA A 24 17.88 6.60 -2.31
N ARG A 25 17.86 5.62 -1.40
CA ARG A 25 16.88 4.50 -1.42
C ARG A 25 15.46 5.03 -1.27
N LEU A 26 15.23 5.87 -0.25
CA LEU A 26 13.93 6.47 0.02
C LEU A 26 13.42 7.32 -1.15
N GLU A 27 14.28 8.15 -1.76
CA GLU A 27 13.91 8.98 -2.92
C GLU A 27 13.50 8.13 -4.12
N ARG A 28 14.21 7.02 -4.39
CA ARG A 28 13.83 6.10 -5.47
C ARG A 28 12.48 5.44 -5.21
N LEU A 29 12.25 4.96 -3.98
CA LEU A 29 10.99 4.33 -3.60
C LEU A 29 9.83 5.33 -3.65
N ALA A 30 10.05 6.58 -3.21
CA ALA A 30 9.04 7.63 -3.26
C ALA A 30 8.61 7.95 -4.70
N VAL A 31 9.55 7.97 -5.64
CA VAL A 31 9.25 8.13 -7.08
C VAL A 31 8.40 6.96 -7.61
N LEU A 32 8.73 5.72 -7.24
CA LEU A 32 7.96 4.53 -7.65
C LEU A 32 6.53 4.56 -7.10
N ALA A 33 6.38 4.93 -5.83
CA ALA A 33 5.09 5.04 -5.15
C ALA A 33 4.30 6.32 -5.50
N GLN A 34 4.90 7.25 -6.26
CA GLN A 34 4.34 8.58 -6.57
C GLN A 34 4.03 9.41 -5.31
N LEU A 35 4.88 9.31 -4.28
CA LEU A 35 4.80 10.05 -3.03
C LEU A 35 6.00 10.99 -2.87
N SER A 36 5.91 11.92 -1.92
CA SER A 36 7.11 12.63 -1.47
C SER A 36 7.97 11.73 -0.55
N PRO A 37 9.29 11.92 -0.48
CA PRO A 37 10.14 11.20 0.47
C PRO A 37 9.68 11.39 1.92
N GLU A 38 9.15 12.56 2.27
CA GLU A 38 8.62 12.88 3.60
C GLU A 38 7.36 12.09 3.94
N ASP A 39 6.46 11.91 2.98
CA ASP A 39 5.25 11.12 3.18
C ASP A 39 5.60 9.63 3.28
N LEU A 40 6.44 9.12 2.39
CA LEU A 40 6.88 7.72 2.42
C LEU A 40 7.70 7.38 3.67
N TRP A 41 8.42 8.36 4.24
CA TRP A 41 9.16 8.18 5.48
C TRP A 41 8.27 7.77 6.66
N GLN A 42 6.98 8.13 6.65
CA GLN A 42 6.06 7.73 7.71
C GLN A 42 5.92 6.21 7.77
N ASP A 43 5.77 5.58 6.61
CA ASP A 43 5.64 4.13 6.51
C ASP A 43 6.98 3.44 6.77
N VAL A 44 8.08 3.97 6.21
CA VAL A 44 9.42 3.41 6.44
C VAL A 44 9.83 3.47 7.92
N TRP A 45 9.43 4.52 8.63
CA TRP A 45 9.67 4.61 10.07
C TRP A 45 8.91 3.57 10.88
N LEU A 46 7.68 3.22 10.47
CA LEU A 46 6.81 2.28 11.18
C LEU A 46 7.11 0.82 10.84
N TYR A 47 7.40 0.54 9.58
CA TYR A 47 7.49 -0.81 9.04
C TYR A 47 8.90 -1.18 8.59
N GLY A 48 9.78 -0.21 8.40
CA GLY A 48 11.13 -0.42 7.87
C GLY A 48 11.17 -0.37 6.34
N PHE A 49 12.38 -0.27 5.79
CA PHE A 49 12.58 -0.13 4.35
C PHE A 49 12.14 -1.37 3.57
N ASP A 50 12.45 -2.57 4.07
CA ASP A 50 12.25 -3.81 3.30
C ASP A 50 10.75 -4.11 3.11
N ASP A 51 9.95 -3.98 4.17
CA ASP A 51 8.49 -4.18 4.10
C ASP A 51 7.81 -3.15 3.19
N VAL A 52 8.23 -1.88 3.24
CA VAL A 52 7.69 -0.82 2.38
C VAL A 52 8.09 -1.02 0.92
N GLU A 53 9.33 -1.42 0.66
CA GLU A 53 9.80 -1.72 -0.69
C GLU A 53 9.07 -2.91 -1.30
N GLU A 54 8.85 -3.98 -0.53
CA GLU A 54 8.05 -5.13 -0.97
C GLU A 54 6.61 -4.72 -1.30
N GLY A 55 5.97 -3.88 -0.46
CA GLY A 55 4.63 -3.37 -0.72
C GLY A 55 4.52 -2.56 -2.00
N ILE A 56 5.45 -1.62 -2.24
CA ILE A 56 5.49 -0.82 -3.47
C ILE A 56 5.65 -1.72 -4.70
N LEU A 57 6.53 -2.72 -4.62
CA LEU A 57 6.75 -3.65 -5.74
C LEU A 57 5.52 -4.51 -6.01
N ALA A 58 4.82 -4.97 -4.96
CA ALA A 58 3.59 -5.73 -5.08
C ALA A 58 2.46 -4.91 -5.73
N ASP A 59 2.34 -3.62 -5.38
CA ASP A 59 1.36 -2.72 -5.99
C ASP A 59 1.65 -2.52 -7.49
N LEU A 60 2.92 -2.32 -7.86
CA LEU A 60 3.33 -2.20 -9.27
C LEU A 60 3.06 -3.48 -10.06
N GLU A 61 3.31 -4.65 -9.46
CA GLU A 61 3.01 -5.94 -10.07
C GLU A 61 1.50 -6.13 -10.25
N ALA A 62 0.71 -5.77 -9.24
CA ALA A 62 -0.75 -5.84 -9.30
C ALA A 62 -1.30 -4.91 -10.39
N ASP A 63 -0.83 -3.67 -10.47
CA ASP A 63 -1.21 -2.72 -11.51
C ASP A 63 -0.90 -3.25 -12.92
N GLU A 64 0.28 -3.84 -13.11
CA GLU A 64 0.64 -4.46 -14.39
C GLU A 64 -0.24 -5.67 -14.68
N TYR A 65 -0.52 -6.52 -13.69
CA TYR A 65 -1.42 -7.66 -13.83
C TYR A 65 -2.81 -7.22 -14.31
N PHE A 66 -3.39 -6.18 -13.71
CA PHE A 66 -4.74 -5.71 -14.06
C PHE A 66 -4.84 -5.01 -15.42
N LYS A 67 -3.73 -4.51 -15.99
CA LYS A 67 -3.72 -4.02 -17.39
C LYS A 67 -4.02 -5.13 -18.40
N HIS A 68 -3.59 -6.36 -18.10
CA HIS A 68 -3.77 -7.52 -18.99
C HIS A 68 -4.90 -8.45 -18.52
N ASN A 69 -5.36 -8.31 -17.28
CA ASN A 69 -6.37 -9.15 -16.66
C ASN A 69 -7.48 -8.27 -16.06
N ALA A 70 -8.40 -7.81 -16.90
CA ALA A 70 -9.53 -7.03 -16.43
C ALA A 70 -10.34 -7.83 -15.39
N GLY A 71 -10.58 -7.22 -14.23
CA GLY A 71 -11.50 -7.76 -13.24
C GLY A 71 -12.94 -7.79 -13.75
N ILE A 72 -13.81 -8.51 -13.05
CA ILE A 72 -15.25 -8.49 -13.31
C ILE A 72 -15.87 -7.34 -12.51
N ASP A 73 -16.78 -6.59 -13.13
CA ASP A 73 -17.49 -5.52 -12.45
C ASP A 73 -18.32 -6.05 -11.28
N ASN A 74 -18.32 -5.34 -10.15
CA ASN A 74 -19.06 -5.76 -8.97
C ASN A 74 -20.56 -5.95 -9.25
N ALA A 75 -21.17 -5.10 -10.06
CA ALA A 75 -22.57 -5.22 -10.43
C ALA A 75 -22.84 -6.52 -11.20
N GLU A 76 -21.92 -6.92 -12.09
CA GLU A 76 -21.99 -8.17 -12.83
C GLU A 76 -21.87 -9.38 -11.89
N VAL A 77 -20.90 -9.35 -10.97
CA VAL A 77 -20.77 -10.35 -9.90
C VAL A 77 -22.09 -10.46 -9.11
N MET A 78 -22.68 -9.33 -8.71
CA MET A 78 -23.91 -9.32 -7.92
C MET A 78 -25.13 -9.80 -8.71
N VAL A 79 -25.18 -9.59 -10.03
CA VAL A 79 -26.20 -10.18 -10.90
C VAL A 79 -26.04 -11.70 -10.95
N ALA A 80 -24.83 -12.21 -11.18
CA ALA A 80 -24.56 -13.64 -11.23
C ALA A 80 -24.88 -14.33 -9.89
N VAL A 81 -24.54 -13.70 -8.77
CA VAL A 81 -24.88 -14.19 -7.42
C VAL A 81 -26.40 -14.27 -7.22
N ARG A 82 -27.16 -13.24 -7.61
CA ARG A 82 -28.63 -13.28 -7.52
C ARG A 82 -29.24 -14.41 -8.35
N GLN A 83 -28.69 -14.67 -9.54
CA GLN A 83 -29.16 -15.77 -10.40
C GLN A 83 -28.88 -17.14 -9.77
N LEU A 84 -27.69 -17.35 -9.19
CA LEU A 84 -27.34 -18.58 -8.46
C LEU A 84 -28.27 -18.83 -7.27
N ILE A 85 -28.56 -17.80 -6.47
CA ILE A 85 -29.49 -17.90 -5.33
C ILE A 85 -30.89 -18.29 -5.82
N ALA A 86 -31.39 -17.67 -6.89
CA ALA A 86 -32.70 -17.99 -7.44
C ALA A 86 -32.77 -19.45 -7.92
N GLN A 87 -31.75 -19.94 -8.62
CA GLN A 87 -31.68 -21.33 -9.09
C GLN A 87 -31.64 -22.33 -7.93
N ALA A 88 -30.86 -22.05 -6.89
CA ALA A 88 -30.78 -22.89 -5.70
C ALA A 88 -32.11 -22.90 -4.91
N GLY A 89 -32.77 -21.74 -4.79
CA GLY A 89 -34.08 -21.61 -4.12
C GLY A 89 -35.22 -22.28 -4.89
N SER A 90 -35.20 -22.26 -6.23
CA SER A 90 -36.19 -22.95 -7.08
C SER A 90 -36.04 -24.47 -7.10
N SER A 91 -34.90 -25.02 -6.66
CA SER A 91 -34.68 -26.47 -6.59
C SER A 91 -35.23 -27.12 -5.30
N MET A 92 -35.77 -26.33 -4.36
CA MET A 92 -36.33 -26.80 -3.07
C MET A 92 -37.87 -26.79 -3.00
N THR A 93 -38.57 -26.63 -4.12
CA THR A 93 -40.05 -26.76 -4.23
C THR A 93 -40.41 -27.76 -5.30
#